data_AF-A0A4Z0PNE9-F1
#
_entry.id   AF-A0A4Z0PNE9-F1
#
_cell.length_a   1.000
_cell.length_b   1.000
_cell.length_c   1.000
_cell.angle_alpha   90.00
_cell.angle_beta   90.00
_cell.angle_gamma   90.00
#
_symmetry.space_group_name_H-M   'P 1'
#
loop_
_entity.id
_entity.type
_entity.pdbx_description
1 polymer ?
#
loop_
_entity_poly.entity_id
_entity_poly.type
_entity_poly.pdbx_seq_one_letter_code
_entity_poly.pdbx_strand_id
1 'polypeptide(L)' 'MASTPEFVEFVVEQFNGSGHVTARKMFGEYTLYWDSKPFALVCDNKLY' A
#
# COMPACT_ATOMS: atom_id res chain seq x y z
N MET A 1 -11.31 -7.77 7.66
CA MET A 1 -10.10 -8.16 8.42
C MET A 1 -9.04 -7.11 8.09
N ALA A 2 -8.39 -6.52 9.10
CA ALA A 2 -7.38 -5.50 8.83
C ALA A 2 -6.21 -6.12 8.04
N SER A 3 -5.74 -5.41 7.02
CA SER A 3 -4.55 -5.83 6.27
C SER A 3 -3.31 -5.89 7.16
N THR A 4 -2.44 -6.88 6.94
CA THR A 4 -1.21 -7.05 7.73
C THR A 4 -0.11 -6.12 7.22
N PRO A 5 0.74 -5.57 8.12
CA PRO A 5 1.88 -4.74 7.71
C PRO A 5 2.81 -5.47 6.73
N GLU A 6 3.03 -6.77 6.94
CA GLU A 6 3.89 -7.61 6.10
C GLU A 6 3.39 -7.67 4.65
N PHE A 7 2.07 -7.79 4.45
CA PHE A 7 1.49 -7.79 3.11
C PHE A 7 1.66 -6.43 2.43
N VAL A 8 1.50 -5.34 3.19
CA VAL A 8 1.68 -3.98 2.67
C VAL A 8 3.13 -3.71 2.29
N GLU A 9 4.09 -4.13 3.11
CA GLU A 9 5.52 -4.05 2.78
C GLU A 9 5.83 -4.84 1.52
N PHE A 10 5.36 -6.09 1.42
CA PHE A 10 5.51 -6.91 0.21
C PHE A 10 5.00 -6.18 -1.05
N VAL A 11 3.82 -5.57 -0.97
CA VAL A 11 3.23 -4.81 -2.08
C VAL A 11 4.07 -3.59 -2.44
N VAL A 12 4.51 -2.78 -1.45
CA VAL A 12 5.38 -1.62 -1.68
C VAL A 12 6.68 -2.05 -2.34
N GLU A 13 7.29 -3.17 -1.89
CA GLU A 13 8.51 -3.70 -2.47
C GLU A 13 8.36 -4.08 -3.96
N GLN A 14 7.17 -4.52 -4.40
CA GLN A 14 6.93 -4.81 -5.82
C GLN A 14 7.07 -3.55 -6.70
N PHE A 15 6.90 -2.34 -6.14
CA PHE A 15 6.99 -1.08 -6.86
C PHE A 15 8.36 -0.40 -6.78
N ASN A 16 9.35 -0.99 -6.08
CA ASN A 16 10.69 -0.40 -5.90
C ASN A 16 11.42 -0.07 -7.22
N GLY A 17 11.03 -0.69 -8.33
CA GLY A 17 11.61 -0.41 -9.66
C GLY A 17 10.94 0.73 -10.45
N SER A 18 9.81 1.26 -9.98
CA SER A 18 8.94 2.15 -10.76
C SER A 18 8.87 3.59 -10.23
N GLY A 19 9.23 3.83 -8.97
CA GLY A 19 9.18 5.16 -8.36
C GLY A 19 9.09 5.09 -6.83
N HIS A 20 8.90 6.23 -6.18
CA HIS A 20 8.76 6.31 -4.73
C HIS A 20 7.31 5.99 -4.33
N VAL A 21 7.07 4.73 -3.96
CA VAL A 21 5.79 4.26 -3.42
C VAL A 21 5.83 4.22 -1.90
N THR A 22 4.83 4.80 -1.26
CA THR A 22 4.66 4.74 0.20
C THR A 22 3.26 4.25 0.56
N ALA A 23 3.16 3.49 1.64
CA ALA A 23 1.88 3.07 2.20
C ALA A 23 1.56 3.87 3.46
N ARG A 24 0.32 4.33 3.59
CA ARG A 24 -0.17 5.01 4.79
C ARG A 24 -1.42 4.31 5.32
N LYS A 25 -1.39 3.95 6.61
CA LYS A 25 -2.54 3.38 7.28
C LYS A 25 -3.59 4.45 7.55
N MET A 26 -4.82 4.21 7.10
CA MET A 26 -5.98 5.06 7.36
C MET A 26 -7.21 4.18 7.65
N PHE A 27 -7.90 4.42 8.77
CA PHE A 27 -9.15 3.74 9.13
C PHE A 27 -9.08 2.20 9.17
N GLY A 28 -7.91 1.64 9.49
CA GLY A 28 -7.71 0.18 9.60
C GLY A 28 -7.12 -0.48 8.35
N GLU A 29 -7.18 0.20 7.21
CA GLU A 29 -6.64 -0.24 5.92
C GLU A 29 -5.49 0.65 5.46
N TYR A 30 -4.90 0.36 4.30
CA TYR A 30 -3.75 1.09 3.78
C TYR A 30 -4.03 1.72 2.42
N THR A 31 -3.61 2.96 2.25
CA THR A 31 -3.60 3.65 0.96
C THR A 31 -2.18 3.76 0.47
N LEU A 32 -1.95 3.41 -0.79
CA LEU A 32 -0.67 3.53 -1.47
C LEU A 32 -0.60 4.85 -2.22
N TYR A 33 0.56 5.50 -2.11
CA TYR A 33 0.86 6.78 -2.71
C TYR A 33 2.06 6.65 -3.62
N TRP A 34 1.97 7.24 -4.80
CA TRP A 34 3.07 7.43 -5.73
C TRP A 34 3.38 8.92 -5.80
N ASP A 35 4.57 9.32 -5.37
CA ASP A 35 4.98 10.74 -5.32
C ASP A 35 3.89 11.64 -4.67
N SER A 36 3.34 11.20 -3.54
CA SER A 36 2.27 11.88 -2.79
C SER A 36 0.87 11.86 -3.41
N LYS A 37 0.67 11.20 -4.55
CA LYS A 37 -0.67 10.99 -5.14
C LYS A 37 -1.20 9.61 -4.77
N PRO A 38 -2.40 9.49 -4.19
CA PRO A 38 -3.00 8.20 -3.92
C PRO A 38 -3.29 7.49 -5.25
N PHE A 39 -2.90 6.22 -5.37
CA PHE A 39 -3.11 5.45 -6.61
C PHE A 39 -3.71 4.07 -6.37
N ALA A 40 -3.58 3.49 -5.17
CA ALA A 40 -4.10 2.18 -4.87
C ALA A 40 -4.47 2.02 -3.40
N LEU A 41 -5.22 0.96 -3.13
CA LEU A 41 -5.83 0.64 -1.84
C LEU A 41 -5.46 -0.80 -1.48
N VAL A 42 -5.12 -1.04 -0.21
CA VAL A 42 -4.94 -2.39 0.31
C VAL A 42 -6.01 -2.64 1.37
N CYS A 43 -6.91 -3.56 1.06
CA CYS A 43 -8.01 -4.03 1.92
C CYS A 43 -8.00 -5.55 2.02
N ASP A 44 -8.19 -6.10 3.22
CA ASP A 44 -8.26 -7.56 3.44
C ASP A 44 -7.11 -8.34 2.77
N ASN A 45 -5.88 -7.81 2.85
CA ASN A 45 -4.69 -8.36 2.16
C ASN A 45 -4.88 -8.50 0.62
N LYS A 46 -5.57 -7.55 0.00
CA LYS A 46 -5.73 -7.45 -1.46
C LYS A 46 -5.48 -6.02 -1.93
N LEU A 47 -4.80 -5.89 -3.06
CA LEU A 47 -4.58 -4.62 -3.76
C LEU A 47 -5.76 -4.31 -4.70
N TYR A 48 -6.25 -3.07 -4.67
CA TYR A 48 -7.32 -2.51 -5.50
C TYR A 48 -6.86 -1.24 -6.22
#